data_AF-A0A813CFG8-F1
#
_entry.id   AF-A0A813CFG8-F1
#
_cell.length_a   1.000
_cell.length_b   1.000
_cell.length_c   1.000
_cell.angle_alpha   90.00
_cell.angle_beta   90.00
_cell.angle_gamma   90.00
#
_symmetry.space_group_name_H-M   'P 1'
#
loop_
_entity.id
_entity.type
_entity.pdbx_description
1 polymer ?
#
loop_
_entity_poly.entity_id
_entity_poly.type
_entity_poly.pdbx_seq_one_letter_code
_entity_poly.pdbx_strand_id
1 'polypeptide(L)'
;MAGQWPASPAPCALGREAVYGADVEVDLAKDRGPDRSSAAQEVVLPDHLECVAAVISGMNPTCPEILRAAPVGKVLGRLGRPFRSKTGDFYGMSGQTSRIHTFWSHSWHSSVWMKIATLLFFKNGTAAAVISLASVACVVPLYVLHVLPEFTEQCGWCSLVGSASYVLTLIFWRRSELVFVDRCCIHQTNPQLKAEGLVSLGAIIKSSDSLLVLWDPTYAQRLWCMLELAAFLHSHPEKSLRQIVVQPTITGKFRAYYRDVDMLEAQFGSFDVAFHHQVQSEVKEALVEQLTTQVLSYWHMVQVAVPVFFYWADVFTANLERKLTSGEVSKIPYDLLLLGLTYWLAMNPTVALVLQRLGYVFRRQRSWTSLDVLQSSLLVACGTLVLVGYPYMEIAFDQSLREWLPDPLMRRTPFAVISFTLLLLAQWCLPHRQ
;
A
#
# COMPACT_ATOMS: atom_id res chain seq x y z
N MET A 1 -45.26 2.00 -27.61
CA MET A 1 -45.48 2.71 -26.33
C MET A 1 -44.13 3.19 -25.84
N ALA A 2 -43.75 4.40 -26.25
CA ALA A 2 -42.48 5.02 -25.91
C ALA A 2 -42.75 6.05 -24.80
N GLY A 3 -42.21 5.81 -23.60
CA GLY A 3 -42.30 6.73 -22.47
C GLY A 3 -41.30 7.86 -22.63
N GLN A 4 -41.82 9.09 -22.76
CA GLN A 4 -41.06 10.33 -22.70
C GLN A 4 -40.50 10.53 -21.29
N TRP A 5 -39.19 10.72 -21.18
CA TRP A 5 -38.55 11.22 -19.96
C TRP A 5 -38.75 12.75 -19.89
N PRO A 6 -39.03 13.32 -18.70
CA PRO A 6 -39.14 14.78 -18.55
C PRO A 6 -37.77 15.43 -18.71
N ALA A 7 -37.75 16.56 -19.43
CA ALA A 7 -36.57 17.37 -19.65
C ALA A 7 -35.97 17.85 -18.33
N SER A 8 -34.66 17.64 -18.15
CA SER A 8 -33.89 18.25 -17.07
C SER A 8 -33.89 19.78 -17.20
N PRO A 9 -33.94 20.54 -16.10
CA PRO A 9 -33.80 21.98 -16.15
C PRO A 9 -32.40 22.36 -16.63
N ALA A 10 -32.33 23.39 -17.48
CA ALA A 10 -31.10 23.92 -18.02
C ALA A 10 -30.15 24.37 -16.90
N PRO A 11 -28.82 24.12 -17.02
CA PRO A 11 -27.87 24.62 -16.04
C PRO A 11 -27.84 26.15 -16.07
N CYS A 12 -27.95 26.77 -14.89
CA CYS A 12 -27.66 28.19 -14.70
C CYS A 12 -26.26 28.49 -15.23
N ALA A 13 -26.18 29.32 -16.26
CA ALA A 13 -24.92 29.89 -16.73
C ALA A 13 -24.38 30.82 -15.62
N LEU A 14 -23.47 30.29 -14.81
CA LEU A 14 -22.67 31.08 -13.88
C LEU A 14 -21.86 32.10 -14.70
N GLY A 15 -22.10 33.38 -14.42
CA GLY A 15 -21.45 34.51 -15.06
C GLY A 15 -19.93 34.40 -15.01
N ARG A 16 -19.29 34.68 -16.14
CA ARG A 16 -17.89 34.40 -16.48
C ARG A 16 -16.87 35.38 -15.88
N GLU A 17 -17.27 36.26 -14.97
CA GLU A 17 -16.43 37.34 -14.46
C GLU A 17 -16.67 37.53 -12.96
N ALA A 18 -15.78 36.99 -12.12
CA ALA A 18 -15.38 37.50 -10.79
C ALA A 18 -14.81 36.38 -9.90
N VAL A 19 -13.69 35.76 -10.29
CA VAL A 19 -12.85 35.00 -9.33
C VAL A 19 -11.38 35.21 -9.70
N TYR A 20 -10.85 36.40 -9.44
CA TYR A 20 -9.41 36.63 -9.36
C TYR A 20 -9.11 37.71 -8.33
N GLY A 21 -8.24 37.38 -7.37
CA GLY A 21 -7.56 38.33 -6.51
C GLY A 21 -7.66 37.99 -5.03
N ALA A 22 -6.80 37.08 -4.56
CA ALA A 22 -6.04 37.19 -3.30
C ALA A 22 -5.52 35.80 -2.88
N ASP A 23 -4.20 35.68 -2.78
CA ASP A 23 -3.58 34.74 -1.85
C ASP A 23 -4.00 35.18 -0.44
N VAL A 24 -5.05 34.55 0.11
CA VAL A 24 -5.44 34.76 1.50
C VAL A 24 -4.56 33.87 2.36
N GLU A 25 -3.40 34.40 2.74
CA GLU A 25 -2.65 33.94 3.90
C GLU A 25 -3.44 34.35 5.15
N VAL A 26 -4.23 33.43 5.70
CA VAL A 26 -4.98 33.67 6.94
C VAL A 26 -3.99 33.60 8.11
N ASP A 27 -3.50 34.77 8.52
CA ASP A 27 -2.63 34.94 9.67
C ASP A 27 -3.48 34.89 10.97
N LEU A 28 -3.68 33.69 11.51
CA LEU A 28 -4.54 33.39 12.69
C LEU A 28 -3.93 33.81 14.05
N ALA A 29 -3.04 34.80 14.08
CA ALA A 29 -2.27 35.12 15.28
C ALA A 29 -2.38 36.57 15.74
N LYS A 30 -3.58 37.15 15.80
CA LYS A 30 -3.77 38.41 16.53
C LYS A 30 -5.23 38.77 16.85
N ASP A 31 -5.89 37.97 17.69
CA ASP A 31 -6.90 38.58 18.58
C ASP A 31 -7.15 37.72 19.83
N ARG A 32 -6.70 38.23 20.97
CA ARG A 32 -7.03 37.69 22.30
C ARG A 32 -7.43 38.86 23.18
N GLY A 33 -8.65 39.33 23.00
CA GLY A 33 -9.37 40.17 23.97
C GLY A 33 -10.37 39.31 24.75
N PRO A 34 -10.58 39.56 26.06
CA PRO A 34 -11.54 38.82 26.86
C PRO A 34 -12.95 39.42 26.74
N ASP A 35 -13.94 38.57 27.03
CA ASP A 35 -15.38 38.85 27.18
C ASP A 35 -16.19 39.14 25.92
N ARG A 36 -17.02 38.15 25.54
CA ARG A 36 -18.43 38.37 25.23
C ARG A 36 -19.25 37.09 25.34
N SER A 37 -20.18 37.14 26.29
CA SER A 37 -21.32 36.24 26.46
C SER A 37 -22.21 36.18 25.20
N SER A 38 -22.51 34.94 24.78
CA SER A 38 -23.80 34.48 24.24
C SER A 38 -24.64 35.48 23.43
N ALA A 39 -24.40 35.52 22.12
CA ALA A 39 -25.45 35.63 21.11
C ALA A 39 -24.98 34.84 19.89
N ALA A 40 -25.66 33.74 19.56
CA ALA A 40 -25.44 33.00 18.33
C ALA A 40 -25.86 33.90 17.16
N GLN A 41 -24.91 34.70 16.67
CA GLN A 41 -25.10 35.53 15.50
C GLN A 41 -25.11 34.58 14.30
N GLU A 42 -26.30 34.38 13.72
CA GLU A 42 -26.50 33.60 12.50
C GLU A 42 -25.62 34.21 11.40
N VAL A 43 -24.55 33.51 11.06
CA VAL A 43 -23.61 33.95 10.02
C VAL A 43 -24.33 33.78 8.70
N VAL A 44 -24.95 34.86 8.20
CA VAL A 44 -25.54 34.92 6.87
C VAL A 44 -24.41 34.76 5.86
N LEU A 45 -24.31 33.57 5.28
CA LEU A 45 -23.32 33.25 4.29
C LEU A 45 -23.76 33.90 2.96
N PRO A 46 -22.88 34.61 2.24
CA PRO A 46 -23.21 35.17 0.93
C PRO A 46 -23.83 34.13 -0.03
N ASP A 47 -24.84 34.51 -0.83
CA ASP A 47 -25.59 33.60 -1.73
C ASP A 47 -24.72 32.66 -2.59
N HIS A 48 -23.54 33.12 -3.02
CA HIS A 48 -22.61 32.32 -3.81
C HIS A 48 -21.97 31.17 -3.00
N LEU A 49 -21.76 31.36 -1.70
CA LEU A 49 -21.25 30.34 -0.79
C LEU A 49 -22.32 29.29 -0.45
N GLU A 50 -23.59 29.67 -0.37
CA GLU A 50 -24.68 28.70 -0.23
C GLU A 50 -24.79 27.79 -1.45
N CYS A 51 -24.66 28.35 -2.65
CA CYS A 51 -24.63 27.57 -3.89
C CYS A 51 -23.45 26.58 -3.92
N VAL A 52 -22.24 27.03 -3.55
CA VAL A 52 -21.05 26.16 -3.45
C VAL A 52 -21.25 25.09 -2.38
N ALA A 53 -21.79 25.43 -1.22
CA ALA A 53 -22.09 24.48 -0.15
C ALA A 53 -23.12 23.43 -0.60
N ALA A 54 -24.13 23.82 -1.37
CA ALA A 54 -25.12 22.92 -1.96
C ALA A 54 -24.49 21.95 -2.98
N VAL A 55 -23.53 22.41 -3.79
CA VAL A 55 -22.79 21.56 -4.74
C VAL A 55 -21.89 20.58 -3.99
N ILE A 56 -21.16 21.05 -2.97
CA ILE A 56 -20.27 20.22 -2.15
C ILE A 56 -21.08 19.16 -1.39
N SER A 57 -22.19 19.54 -0.77
CA SER A 57 -23.05 18.61 -0.03
C SER A 57 -23.76 17.61 -0.95
N GLY A 58 -24.15 18.03 -2.16
CA GLY A 58 -24.70 17.14 -3.18
C GLY A 58 -23.69 16.15 -3.76
N MET A 59 -22.39 16.44 -3.61
CA MET A 59 -21.29 15.66 -4.20
C MET A 59 -21.52 15.36 -5.68
N ASN A 60 -22.05 16.34 -6.42
CA ASN A 60 -22.33 16.23 -7.84
C ASN A 60 -21.20 16.93 -8.64
N PRO A 61 -20.79 16.38 -9.79
CA PRO A 61 -19.75 17.01 -10.59
C PRO A 61 -20.28 18.31 -11.19
N THR A 62 -19.43 19.35 -11.23
CA THR A 62 -19.77 20.63 -11.88
C THR A 62 -20.02 20.46 -13.39
N CYS A 63 -19.25 19.58 -14.03
CA CYS A 63 -19.42 19.15 -15.40
C CYS A 63 -18.94 17.69 -15.55
N PRO A 64 -19.50 16.89 -16.49
CA PRO A 64 -19.07 15.50 -16.68
C PRO A 64 -17.61 15.36 -17.12
N GLU A 65 -17.00 16.41 -17.69
CA GLU A 65 -15.60 16.45 -18.12
C GLU A 65 -14.61 16.51 -16.95
N ILE A 66 -15.08 16.92 -15.76
CA ILE A 66 -14.24 17.04 -14.56
C ILE A 66 -13.88 15.69 -13.95
N LEU A 67 -14.70 14.67 -14.20
CA LEU A 67 -14.45 13.31 -13.74
C LEU A 67 -13.35 12.70 -14.59
N ARG A 68 -12.13 12.68 -14.04
CA ARG A 68 -10.93 12.24 -14.73
C ARG A 68 -10.13 11.26 -13.90
N ALA A 69 -9.54 10.29 -14.58
CA ALA A 69 -8.62 9.33 -13.97
C ALA A 69 -7.45 9.04 -14.90
N ALA A 70 -6.31 8.66 -14.31
CA ALA A 70 -5.11 8.28 -15.03
C ALA A 70 -4.82 6.78 -14.85
N PRO A 71 -4.35 6.07 -15.89
CA PRO A 71 -3.89 4.70 -15.73
C PRO A 71 -2.70 4.61 -14.76
N VAL A 72 -2.72 3.64 -13.84
CA VAL A 72 -1.63 3.39 -12.87
C VAL A 72 -0.26 3.34 -13.54
N GLY A 73 -0.15 2.64 -14.68
CA GLY A 73 1.10 2.53 -15.43
C GLY A 73 1.65 3.88 -15.94
N LYS A 74 0.78 4.85 -16.23
CA LYS A 74 1.21 6.22 -16.57
C LYS A 74 1.65 6.97 -15.32
N VAL A 75 0.88 6.90 -14.24
CA VAL A 75 1.16 7.59 -12.97
C VAL A 75 2.48 7.12 -12.35
N LEU A 76 2.70 5.80 -12.28
CA LEU A 76 3.94 5.19 -11.76
C LEU A 76 5.08 5.16 -12.80
N GLY A 77 4.77 5.48 -14.06
CA GLY A 77 5.75 5.58 -15.13
C GLY A 77 6.88 6.57 -14.81
N ARG A 78 8.08 6.26 -15.30
CA ARG A 78 9.31 7.01 -15.01
C ARG A 78 9.52 7.19 -13.49
N LEU A 79 9.27 6.13 -12.72
CA LEU A 79 9.37 6.09 -11.26
C LEU A 79 8.54 7.20 -10.62
N GLY A 80 7.23 7.22 -10.89
CA GLY A 80 6.30 8.15 -10.25
C GLY A 80 6.61 9.62 -10.51
N ARG A 81 6.96 10.00 -11.76
CA ARG A 81 7.31 11.38 -12.11
C ARG A 81 6.29 12.43 -11.59
N PRO A 82 4.96 12.22 -11.64
CA PRO A 82 3.99 13.17 -11.09
C PRO A 82 4.18 13.46 -9.59
N PHE A 83 4.68 12.49 -8.81
CA PHE A 83 4.96 12.70 -7.39
C PHE A 83 6.30 13.42 -7.15
N ARG A 84 7.29 13.21 -8.02
CA ARG A 84 8.67 13.74 -7.83
C ARG A 84 8.88 15.14 -8.37
N SER A 85 8.26 15.45 -9.50
CA SER A 85 8.47 16.73 -10.17
C SER A 85 7.89 17.85 -9.31
N LYS A 86 8.49 19.04 -9.23
CA LYS A 86 7.81 20.21 -8.62
C LYS A 86 7.02 20.99 -9.65
N THR A 87 7.51 21.02 -10.89
CA THR A 87 6.90 21.69 -12.03
C THR A 87 6.38 20.69 -13.05
N GLY A 88 5.49 21.13 -13.93
CA GLY A 88 4.97 20.32 -15.03
C GLY A 88 3.48 20.07 -14.93
N ASP A 89 2.83 20.19 -16.08
CA ASP A 89 1.43 19.83 -16.28
C ASP A 89 1.34 18.33 -16.59
N PHE A 90 0.60 17.62 -15.74
CA PHE A 90 0.34 16.18 -15.87
C PHE A 90 -1.13 15.92 -16.23
N TYR A 91 -1.92 16.95 -16.48
CA TYR A 91 -3.34 16.84 -16.78
C TYR A 91 -3.64 15.98 -18.02
N GLY A 92 -2.76 16.04 -19.03
CA GLY A 92 -2.84 15.17 -20.22
C GLY A 92 -2.57 13.68 -19.96
N MET A 93 -2.15 13.29 -18.74
CA MET A 93 -1.99 11.88 -18.37
C MET A 93 -3.32 11.23 -17.98
N SER A 94 -4.31 12.03 -17.53
CA SER A 94 -5.66 11.59 -17.23
C SER A 94 -6.58 11.72 -18.44
N GLY A 95 -7.67 10.97 -18.43
CA GLY A 95 -8.77 11.08 -19.39
C GLY A 95 -10.11 11.15 -18.66
N GLN A 96 -11.13 11.67 -19.33
CA GLN A 96 -12.50 11.69 -18.82
C GLN A 96 -13.00 10.26 -18.60
N THR A 97 -13.67 10.02 -17.49
CA THR A 97 -14.23 8.71 -17.14
C THR A 97 -15.48 8.89 -16.29
N SER A 98 -16.43 7.97 -16.40
CA SER A 98 -17.57 7.87 -15.48
C SER A 98 -17.25 7.06 -14.22
N ARG A 99 -16.12 6.35 -14.21
CA ARG A 99 -15.74 5.42 -13.15
C ARG A 99 -14.26 5.50 -12.80
N ILE A 100 -13.97 5.51 -11.51
CA ILE A 100 -12.62 5.53 -10.95
C ILE A 100 -12.43 4.27 -10.12
N HIS A 101 -11.41 3.45 -10.41
CA HIS A 101 -11.22 2.19 -9.69
C HIS A 101 -10.72 2.44 -8.27
N THR A 102 -9.77 3.35 -8.12
CA THR A 102 -9.22 3.70 -6.81
C THR A 102 -8.89 5.19 -6.73
N PHE A 103 -9.36 5.83 -5.68
CA PHE A 103 -8.93 7.17 -5.28
C PHE A 103 -7.65 7.07 -4.44
N TRP A 104 -6.57 7.75 -4.81
CA TRP A 104 -5.32 7.72 -4.03
C TRP A 104 -5.22 8.94 -3.14
N SER A 105 -5.56 8.78 -1.87
CA SER A 105 -5.35 9.82 -0.86
C SER A 105 -3.95 9.70 -0.27
N HIS A 106 -3.24 10.83 -0.19
CA HIS A 106 -1.88 10.88 0.31
C HIS A 106 -1.49 12.30 0.76
N SER A 107 -0.56 12.41 1.73
CA SER A 107 0.06 13.68 2.07
C SER A 107 1.18 14.01 1.09
N TRP A 108 1.40 15.28 0.75
CA TRP A 108 2.54 15.71 -0.08
C TRP A 108 3.85 15.88 0.70
N HIS A 109 3.81 15.92 2.03
CA HIS A 109 4.99 16.23 2.87
C HIS A 109 5.93 15.04 3.11
N SER A 110 5.42 13.81 3.02
CA SER A 110 6.22 12.62 3.28
C SER A 110 7.09 12.20 2.09
N SER A 111 8.07 11.33 2.36
CA SER A 111 9.04 10.85 1.37
C SER A 111 8.34 10.31 0.12
N VAL A 112 8.50 11.03 -0.99
CA VAL A 112 7.92 10.69 -2.30
C VAL A 112 8.36 9.32 -2.77
N TRP A 113 9.65 8.99 -2.60
CA TRP A 113 10.20 7.70 -3.03
C TRP A 113 9.54 6.52 -2.32
N MET A 114 9.10 6.72 -1.08
CA MET A 114 8.51 5.65 -0.27
C MET A 114 7.06 5.41 -0.67
N LYS A 115 6.33 6.47 -1.05
CA LYS A 115 5.03 6.31 -1.71
C LYS A 115 5.16 5.54 -3.01
N ILE A 116 6.14 5.92 -3.84
CA ILE A 116 6.37 5.26 -5.14
C ILE A 116 6.72 3.79 -4.93
N ALA A 117 7.66 3.49 -4.01
CA ALA A 117 8.03 2.12 -3.69
C ALA A 117 6.83 1.32 -3.17
N THR A 118 6.08 1.85 -2.20
CA THR A 118 4.85 1.23 -1.70
C THR A 118 3.85 0.96 -2.82
N LEU A 119 3.60 1.93 -3.70
CA LEU A 119 2.67 1.79 -4.83
C LEU A 119 3.16 0.76 -5.85
N LEU A 120 4.46 0.71 -6.15
CA LEU A 120 5.03 -0.29 -7.06
C LEU A 120 4.86 -1.71 -6.49
N PHE A 121 5.20 -1.93 -5.22
CA PHE A 121 4.98 -3.22 -4.57
C PHE A 121 3.50 -3.59 -4.53
N PHE A 122 2.64 -2.66 -4.11
CA PHE A 122 1.22 -2.92 -3.96
C PHE A 122 0.51 -3.18 -5.30
N LYS A 123 0.83 -2.41 -6.35
CA LYS A 123 0.15 -2.52 -7.66
C LYS A 123 0.81 -3.51 -8.62
N ASN A 124 2.13 -3.68 -8.58
CA ASN A 124 2.89 -4.50 -9.52
C ASN A 124 3.50 -5.77 -8.90
N GLY A 125 3.50 -5.93 -7.57
CA GLY A 125 4.15 -7.05 -6.87
C GLY A 125 3.69 -8.44 -7.31
N THR A 126 2.37 -8.64 -7.51
CA THR A 126 1.84 -9.93 -7.99
C THR A 126 2.38 -10.28 -9.38
N ALA A 127 2.36 -9.32 -10.31
CA ALA A 127 2.86 -9.55 -11.67
C ALA A 127 4.37 -9.82 -11.63
N ALA A 128 5.13 -9.07 -10.82
CA ALA A 128 6.56 -9.28 -10.64
C ALA A 128 6.89 -10.69 -10.12
N ALA A 129 6.13 -11.17 -9.12
CA ALA A 129 6.27 -12.52 -8.61
C ALA A 129 5.99 -13.58 -9.69
N VAL A 130 4.86 -13.49 -10.40
CA VAL A 130 4.47 -14.48 -11.42
C VAL A 130 5.46 -14.54 -12.58
N ILE A 131 5.84 -13.38 -13.13
CA ILE A 131 6.75 -13.31 -14.29
C ILE A 131 8.15 -13.81 -13.92
N SER A 132 8.64 -13.48 -12.72
CA SER A 132 9.95 -13.95 -12.29
C SER A 132 10.00 -15.44 -11.99
N LEU A 133 8.95 -16.00 -11.39
CA LEU A 133 8.83 -17.46 -11.21
C LEU A 133 8.74 -18.20 -12.55
N ALA A 134 7.99 -17.66 -13.50
CA ALA A 134 7.93 -18.21 -14.86
C ALA A 134 9.31 -18.15 -15.55
N SER A 135 10.04 -17.04 -15.37
CA SER A 135 11.40 -16.87 -15.90
C SER A 135 12.37 -17.90 -15.31
N VAL A 136 12.33 -18.13 -13.99
CA VAL A 136 13.11 -19.17 -13.33
C VAL A 136 12.73 -20.56 -13.85
N ALA A 137 11.45 -20.87 -13.98
CA ALA A 137 10.99 -22.14 -14.52
C ALA A 137 11.50 -22.40 -15.95
N CYS A 138 11.75 -21.35 -16.75
CA CYS A 138 12.40 -21.48 -18.07
C CYS A 138 13.93 -21.63 -17.97
N VAL A 139 14.59 -21.01 -16.99
CA VAL A 139 16.05 -21.11 -16.81
C VAL A 139 16.49 -22.50 -16.41
N VAL A 140 15.75 -23.17 -15.51
CA VAL A 140 16.07 -24.52 -15.03
C VAL A 140 16.34 -25.52 -16.18
N PRO A 141 15.43 -25.76 -17.14
CA PRO A 141 15.69 -26.68 -18.24
C PRO A 141 16.78 -26.19 -19.19
N LEU A 142 16.90 -24.88 -19.45
CA LEU A 142 17.96 -24.35 -20.30
C LEU A 142 19.36 -24.61 -19.74
N TYR A 143 19.50 -24.51 -18.42
CA TYR A 143 20.74 -24.83 -17.73
C TYR A 143 21.01 -26.35 -17.74
N VAL A 144 20.01 -27.17 -17.39
CA VAL A 144 20.15 -28.65 -17.39
C VAL A 144 20.46 -29.21 -18.78
N LEU A 145 19.98 -28.59 -19.85
CA LEU A 145 20.28 -28.95 -21.23
C LEU A 145 21.62 -28.38 -21.72
N HIS A 146 22.43 -27.77 -20.84
CA HIS A 146 23.71 -27.12 -21.13
C HIS A 146 23.63 -26.06 -22.25
N VAL A 147 22.47 -25.42 -22.42
CA VAL A 147 22.30 -24.25 -23.30
C VAL A 147 22.89 -23.00 -22.64
N LEU A 148 22.76 -22.90 -21.32
CA LEU A 148 23.40 -21.86 -20.52
C LEU A 148 24.76 -22.35 -20.00
N PRO A 149 25.80 -21.49 -19.99
CA PRO A 149 27.10 -21.86 -19.46
C PRO A 149 27.07 -21.92 -17.93
N GLU A 150 28.03 -22.65 -17.35
CA GLU A 150 28.30 -22.58 -15.92
C GLU A 150 28.68 -21.14 -15.53
N PHE A 151 27.98 -20.60 -14.52
CA PHE A 151 28.19 -19.23 -14.03
C PHE A 151 28.77 -19.22 -12.61
N THR A 152 28.25 -20.09 -11.73
CA THR A 152 28.72 -20.30 -10.35
C THR A 152 28.59 -21.79 -10.00
N GLU A 153 29.25 -22.23 -8.93
CA GLU A 153 29.14 -23.61 -8.41
C GLU A 153 27.70 -24.06 -8.09
N GLN A 154 26.79 -23.09 -7.89
CA GLN A 154 25.40 -23.32 -7.52
C GLN A 154 24.42 -22.88 -8.61
N CYS A 155 24.82 -22.76 -9.88
CA CYS A 155 23.94 -22.29 -10.96
C CYS A 155 23.32 -20.91 -10.64
N GLY A 156 24.09 -19.82 -10.65
CA GLY A 156 23.59 -18.47 -10.29
C GLY A 156 22.59 -17.82 -11.27
N TRP A 157 22.12 -18.55 -12.28
CA TRP A 157 21.23 -18.04 -13.33
C TRP A 157 19.80 -17.81 -12.85
N CYS A 158 19.25 -18.64 -11.96
CA CYS A 158 17.88 -18.45 -11.48
C CYS A 158 17.81 -17.20 -10.60
N SER A 159 18.80 -16.97 -9.73
CA SER A 159 18.90 -15.72 -8.96
C SER A 159 19.06 -14.50 -9.86
N LEU A 160 19.94 -14.54 -10.86
CA LEU A 160 20.17 -13.41 -11.75
C LEU A 160 18.93 -13.08 -12.59
N VAL A 161 18.42 -14.06 -13.34
CA VAL A 161 17.28 -13.87 -14.25
C VAL A 161 15.98 -13.65 -13.48
N GLY A 162 15.76 -14.39 -12.39
CA GLY A 162 14.63 -14.21 -11.51
C GLY A 162 14.60 -12.82 -10.88
N SER A 163 15.73 -12.36 -10.31
CA SER A 163 15.79 -11.03 -9.69
C SER A 163 15.68 -9.91 -10.72
N ALA A 164 16.33 -10.05 -11.87
CA ALA A 164 16.23 -9.07 -12.95
C ALA A 164 14.78 -8.97 -13.48
N SER A 165 14.16 -10.11 -13.80
CA SER A 165 12.76 -10.14 -14.26
C SER A 165 11.79 -9.62 -13.21
N TYR A 166 12.01 -9.91 -11.92
CA TYR A 166 11.23 -9.37 -10.81
C TYR A 166 11.32 -7.83 -10.77
N VAL A 167 12.54 -7.27 -10.71
CA VAL A 167 12.76 -5.82 -10.61
C VAL A 167 12.26 -5.09 -11.86
N LEU A 168 12.55 -5.63 -13.06
CA LEU A 168 12.08 -5.07 -14.32
C LEU A 168 10.56 -5.06 -14.39
N THR A 169 9.91 -6.17 -14.02
CA THR A 169 8.44 -6.23 -13.99
C THR A 169 7.88 -5.28 -12.94
N LEU A 170 8.46 -5.24 -11.74
CA LEU A 170 8.03 -4.33 -10.68
C LEU A 170 8.03 -2.86 -11.15
N ILE A 171 9.08 -2.43 -11.86
CA ILE A 171 9.24 -1.04 -12.32
C ILE A 171 8.45 -0.74 -13.59
N PHE A 172 8.43 -1.66 -14.55
CA PHE A 172 7.93 -1.40 -15.91
C PHE A 172 6.55 -2.00 -16.20
N TRP A 173 5.97 -2.78 -15.30
CA TRP A 173 4.63 -3.34 -15.49
C TRP A 173 3.58 -2.22 -15.61
N ARG A 174 2.85 -2.24 -16.72
CA ARG A 174 1.84 -1.23 -17.06
C ARG A 174 0.45 -1.71 -16.69
N ARG A 175 0.07 -1.43 -15.44
CA ARG A 175 -1.31 -1.68 -14.99
C ARG A 175 -2.27 -0.64 -15.58
N SER A 176 -3.37 -1.11 -16.19
CA SER A 176 -4.38 -0.28 -16.88
C SER A 176 -5.46 0.29 -15.95
N GLU A 177 -5.46 -0.10 -14.68
CA GLU A 177 -6.39 0.39 -13.66
C GLU A 177 -6.42 1.92 -13.63
N LEU A 178 -7.62 2.50 -13.65
CA LEU A 178 -7.81 3.95 -13.65
C LEU A 178 -7.87 4.47 -12.22
N VAL A 179 -6.96 5.37 -11.88
CA VAL A 179 -6.84 5.92 -10.53
C VAL A 179 -6.94 7.44 -10.55
N PHE A 180 -7.49 7.98 -9.47
CA PHE A 180 -7.46 9.41 -9.24
C PHE A 180 -6.20 9.79 -8.49
N VAL A 181 -5.45 10.73 -9.05
CA VAL A 181 -4.35 11.44 -8.39
C VAL A 181 -4.54 12.91 -8.72
N ASP A 182 -4.74 13.72 -7.68
CA ASP A 182 -4.96 15.17 -7.72
C ASP A 182 -4.15 15.89 -8.81
N ARG A 183 -2.82 15.68 -8.84
CA ARG A 183 -1.94 16.36 -9.78
C ARG A 183 -2.10 15.92 -11.24
N CYS A 184 -2.58 14.72 -11.47
CA CYS A 184 -2.82 14.19 -12.82
C CYS A 184 -4.24 14.49 -13.31
N CYS A 185 -5.19 14.63 -12.39
CA CYS A 185 -6.63 14.66 -12.70
C CYS A 185 -7.24 16.05 -12.53
N ILE A 186 -6.64 16.92 -11.71
CA ILE A 186 -7.01 18.33 -11.55
C ILE A 186 -6.00 19.19 -12.30
N HIS A 187 -6.50 20.14 -13.10
CA HIS A 187 -5.67 21.05 -13.87
C HIS A 187 -4.87 21.96 -12.92
N GLN A 188 -3.55 21.96 -13.01
CA GLN A 188 -2.70 22.70 -12.05
C GLN A 188 -2.46 24.17 -12.46
N THR A 189 -2.47 24.46 -13.76
CA THR A 189 -2.12 25.79 -14.30
C THR A 189 -3.32 26.70 -14.58
N ASN A 190 -4.47 26.15 -15.01
CA ASN A 190 -5.69 26.91 -15.25
C ASN A 190 -6.50 26.98 -13.94
N PRO A 191 -6.65 28.16 -13.31
CA PRO A 191 -7.29 28.28 -12.01
C PRO A 191 -8.79 28.05 -12.04
N GLN A 192 -9.48 28.27 -13.18
CA GLN A 192 -10.90 27.96 -13.31
C GLN A 192 -11.13 26.45 -13.25
N LEU A 193 -10.42 25.70 -14.10
CA LEU A 193 -10.49 24.23 -14.09
C LEU A 193 -9.97 23.62 -12.78
N LYS A 194 -9.01 24.29 -12.13
CA LYS A 194 -8.55 23.89 -10.80
C LYS A 194 -9.65 24.05 -9.75
N ALA A 195 -10.33 25.20 -9.74
CA ALA A 195 -11.43 25.47 -8.83
C ALA A 195 -12.61 24.50 -9.06
N GLU A 196 -13.00 24.30 -10.32
CA GLU A 196 -14.02 23.31 -10.69
C GLU A 196 -13.65 21.89 -10.23
N GLY A 197 -12.38 21.51 -10.41
CA GLY A 197 -11.87 20.21 -9.95
C GLY A 197 -11.89 20.05 -8.43
N LEU A 198 -11.55 21.11 -7.69
CA LEU A 198 -11.58 21.12 -6.23
C LEU A 198 -13.01 21.08 -5.68
N VAL A 199 -13.92 21.87 -6.26
CA VAL A 199 -15.36 21.86 -5.89
C VAL A 199 -15.99 20.50 -6.22
N SER A 200 -15.56 19.86 -7.31
CA SER A 200 -16.07 18.55 -7.73
C SER A 200 -15.40 17.36 -7.02
N LEU A 201 -14.51 17.59 -6.04
CA LEU A 201 -13.76 16.52 -5.38
C LEU A 201 -14.68 15.49 -4.69
N GLY A 202 -15.77 15.95 -4.06
CA GLY A 202 -16.77 15.07 -3.47
C GLY A 202 -17.41 14.12 -4.50
N ALA A 203 -17.68 14.62 -5.71
CA ALA A 203 -18.20 13.81 -6.80
C ALA A 203 -17.20 12.78 -7.33
N ILE A 204 -15.93 13.17 -7.42
CA ILE A 204 -14.82 12.29 -7.81
C ILE A 204 -14.70 11.15 -6.79
N ILE A 205 -14.72 11.47 -5.49
CA ILE A 205 -14.69 10.49 -4.40
C ILE A 205 -15.89 9.54 -4.50
N LYS A 206 -17.12 10.08 -4.64
CA LYS A 206 -18.35 9.30 -4.80
C LYS A 206 -18.34 8.40 -6.04
N SER A 207 -17.64 8.79 -7.11
CA SER A 207 -17.46 7.98 -8.33
C SER A 207 -16.36 6.91 -8.23
N SER A 208 -15.68 6.82 -7.08
CA SER A 208 -14.56 5.89 -6.87
C SER A 208 -15.01 4.58 -6.23
N ASP A 209 -14.56 3.45 -6.78
CA ASP A 209 -14.92 2.13 -6.24
C ASP A 209 -14.22 1.81 -4.92
N SER A 210 -13.02 2.34 -4.71
CA SER A 210 -12.20 2.11 -3.52
C SER A 210 -11.34 3.33 -3.18
N LEU A 211 -10.92 3.43 -1.92
CA LEU A 211 -10.02 4.47 -1.43
C LEU A 211 -8.70 3.84 -0.97
N LEU A 212 -7.60 4.18 -1.63
CA LEU A 212 -6.25 3.81 -1.18
C LEU A 212 -5.66 4.98 -0.40
N VAL A 213 -5.44 4.77 0.89
CA VAL A 213 -4.83 5.73 1.79
C VAL A 213 -3.35 5.39 1.94
N LEU A 214 -2.47 6.21 1.34
CA LEU A 214 -1.03 6.09 1.54
C LEU A 214 -0.67 6.76 2.86
N TRP A 215 -0.78 5.99 3.93
CA TRP A 215 -0.60 6.52 5.28
C TRP A 215 0.87 6.82 5.55
N ASP A 216 1.09 7.99 6.14
CA ASP A 216 2.38 8.43 6.63
C ASP A 216 2.17 9.35 7.86
N PRO A 217 3.25 9.66 8.62
CA PRO A 217 3.20 10.50 9.83
C PRO A 217 2.58 11.89 9.69
N THR A 218 2.33 12.36 8.46
CA THR A 218 1.76 13.68 8.18
C THR A 218 0.36 13.58 7.60
N TYR A 219 -0.14 12.37 7.31
CA TYR A 219 -1.43 12.17 6.66
C TYR A 219 -2.58 12.73 7.51
N ALA A 220 -2.65 12.32 8.78
CA ALA A 220 -3.68 12.76 9.72
C ALA A 220 -3.58 14.25 10.09
N GLN A 221 -2.46 14.90 9.79
CA GLN A 221 -2.26 16.33 10.05
C GLN A 221 -2.86 17.21 8.94
N ARG A 222 -3.28 16.60 7.82
CA ARG A 222 -3.79 17.30 6.65
C ARG A 222 -5.31 17.23 6.61
N LEU A 223 -5.95 18.37 6.84
CA LEU A 223 -7.40 18.51 6.78
C LEU A 223 -8.00 17.93 5.50
N TRP A 224 -7.40 18.21 4.34
CA TRP A 224 -7.86 17.68 3.05
C TRP A 224 -7.83 16.14 2.97
N CYS A 225 -6.77 15.49 3.45
CA CYS A 225 -6.68 14.03 3.43
C CYS A 225 -7.73 13.38 4.34
N MET A 226 -8.01 14.02 5.47
CA MET A 226 -9.05 13.56 6.39
C MET A 226 -10.47 13.83 5.87
N LEU A 227 -10.67 14.97 5.19
CA LEU A 227 -11.91 15.28 4.48
C LEU A 227 -12.16 14.26 3.36
N GLU A 228 -11.14 13.87 2.59
CA GLU A 228 -11.27 12.85 1.55
C GLU A 228 -11.73 11.50 2.11
N LEU A 229 -11.16 11.09 3.25
CA LEU A 229 -11.55 9.87 3.94
C LEU A 229 -12.99 9.93 4.49
N ALA A 230 -13.34 11.03 5.15
CA ALA A 230 -14.69 11.27 5.67
C ALA A 230 -15.73 11.33 4.54
N ALA A 231 -15.42 12.04 3.45
CA ALA A 231 -16.26 12.12 2.27
C ALA A 231 -16.46 10.75 1.61
N PHE A 232 -15.43 9.90 1.59
CA PHE A 232 -15.56 8.56 1.05
C PHE A 232 -16.50 7.69 1.89
N LEU A 233 -16.38 7.72 3.21
CA LEU A 233 -17.30 7.01 4.11
C LEU A 233 -18.74 7.51 3.99
N HIS A 234 -18.91 8.83 3.99
CA HIS A 234 -20.23 9.46 3.87
C HIS A 234 -20.92 9.16 2.55
N SER A 235 -20.18 9.17 1.42
CA SER A 235 -20.74 8.89 0.10
C SER A 235 -20.99 7.41 -0.17
N HIS A 236 -20.56 6.52 0.73
CA HIS A 236 -20.60 5.07 0.52
C HIS A 236 -21.06 4.30 1.78
N PRO A 237 -22.25 4.59 2.34
CA PRO A 237 -22.73 3.97 3.58
C PRO A 237 -22.92 2.44 3.46
N GLU A 238 -23.31 1.96 2.29
CA GLU A 238 -23.51 0.53 1.97
C GLU A 238 -22.19 -0.22 1.72
N LYS A 239 -21.09 0.50 1.48
CA LYS A 239 -19.79 -0.12 1.19
C LYS A 239 -19.04 -0.29 2.50
N SER A 240 -18.72 -1.54 2.81
CA SER A 240 -17.91 -1.89 3.98
C SER A 240 -16.55 -1.18 3.97
N LEU A 241 -16.02 -0.91 5.18
CA LEU A 241 -14.62 -0.52 5.46
C LEU A 241 -13.58 -1.29 4.64
N ARG A 242 -13.92 -2.48 4.13
CA ARG A 242 -13.12 -3.28 3.18
C ARG A 242 -12.72 -2.55 1.89
N GLN A 243 -13.43 -1.50 1.48
CA GLN A 243 -13.09 -0.73 0.28
C GLN A 243 -12.09 0.41 0.53
N ILE A 244 -11.85 0.73 1.80
CA ILE A 244 -10.73 1.56 2.20
C ILE A 244 -9.55 0.61 2.36
N VAL A 245 -8.41 0.97 1.78
CA VAL A 245 -7.16 0.23 1.95
C VAL A 245 -6.13 1.21 2.48
N VAL A 246 -5.78 1.06 3.75
CA VAL A 246 -4.72 1.85 4.38
C VAL A 246 -3.39 1.16 4.17
N GLN A 247 -2.57 1.73 3.29
CA GLN A 247 -1.24 1.23 2.99
C GLN A 247 -0.17 2.15 3.61
N PRO A 248 0.54 1.72 4.66
CA PRO A 248 1.63 2.49 5.24
C PRO A 248 2.79 2.61 4.27
N THR A 249 3.40 3.79 4.25
CA THR A 249 4.64 4.02 3.51
C THR A 249 5.80 3.27 4.15
N ILE A 250 6.69 2.67 3.34
CA ILE A 250 7.79 1.78 3.80
C ILE A 250 8.71 2.43 4.86
N THR A 251 8.80 3.76 4.93
CA THR A 251 9.60 4.50 5.94
C THR A 251 8.84 4.96 7.18
N GLY A 252 7.57 4.61 7.31
CA GLY A 252 6.78 5.05 8.45
C GLY A 252 7.47 4.69 9.76
N LYS A 253 7.98 5.69 10.50
CA LYS A 253 8.21 5.53 11.94
C LYS A 253 6.82 5.21 12.51
N PHE A 254 6.46 3.94 12.68
CA PHE A 254 5.09 3.55 13.08
C PHE A 254 4.62 4.28 14.35
N ARG A 255 5.55 4.76 15.17
CA ARG A 255 5.25 5.58 16.34
C ARG A 255 4.47 6.87 16.03
N ALA A 256 4.65 7.47 14.86
CA ALA A 256 3.85 8.61 14.46
C ALA A 256 2.40 8.22 14.15
N TYR A 257 2.18 7.02 13.58
CA TYR A 257 0.87 6.58 13.10
C TYR A 257 -0.21 6.58 14.19
N TYR A 258 0.15 6.26 15.44
CA TYR A 258 -0.81 6.21 16.56
C TYR A 258 -0.95 7.55 17.28
N ARG A 259 0.14 8.31 17.43
CA ARG A 259 0.06 9.70 17.94
C ARG A 259 -0.86 10.53 17.04
N ASP A 260 -0.80 10.27 15.75
CA ASP A 260 -1.63 10.91 14.74
C ASP A 260 -3.12 10.56 14.90
N VAL A 261 -3.47 9.35 15.35
CA VAL A 261 -4.86 8.97 15.66
C VAL A 261 -5.41 9.78 16.84
N ASP A 262 -4.61 10.00 17.89
CA ASP A 262 -5.00 10.87 19.00
C ASP A 262 -5.09 12.34 18.55
N MET A 263 -4.27 12.74 17.57
CA MET A 263 -4.31 14.08 16.98
C MET A 263 -5.57 14.33 16.11
N LEU A 264 -6.25 13.27 15.65
CA LEU A 264 -7.56 13.39 15.00
C LEU A 264 -8.60 13.99 15.94
N GLU A 265 -8.54 13.69 17.24
CA GLU A 265 -9.46 14.26 18.23
C GLU A 265 -9.30 15.79 18.32
N ALA A 266 -8.08 16.30 18.18
CA ALA A 266 -7.78 17.73 18.23
C ALA A 266 -8.15 18.48 16.94
N GLN A 267 -7.95 17.88 15.75
CA GLN A 267 -8.20 18.59 14.48
C GLN A 267 -9.68 18.79 14.16
N PHE A 268 -10.55 17.86 14.56
CA PHE A 268 -11.95 17.93 14.18
C PHE A 268 -12.83 18.72 15.18
N GLY A 269 -12.31 19.12 16.36
CA GLY A 269 -13.09 19.71 17.46
C GLY A 269 -13.77 21.06 17.18
N SER A 270 -13.78 21.52 15.92
CA SER A 270 -14.34 22.79 15.46
C SER A 270 -15.56 22.65 14.52
N PHE A 271 -16.01 21.42 14.20
CA PHE A 271 -17.11 21.18 13.26
C PHE A 271 -18.30 20.46 13.92
N ASP A 272 -19.46 20.55 13.27
CA ASP A 272 -20.79 20.09 13.72
C ASP A 272 -20.77 18.73 14.45
N VAL A 273 -21.27 18.71 15.69
CA VAL A 273 -21.03 17.69 16.73
C VAL A 273 -21.54 16.29 16.33
N ALA A 274 -22.62 16.22 15.55
CA ALA A 274 -23.22 14.94 15.15
C ALA A 274 -22.44 14.23 14.03
N PHE A 275 -22.11 14.97 12.96
CA PHE A 275 -21.24 14.47 11.89
C PHE A 275 -19.85 14.14 12.43
N HIS A 276 -19.35 14.97 13.35
CA HIS A 276 -18.08 14.79 14.03
C HIS A 276 -18.00 13.46 14.78
N HIS A 277 -18.98 13.14 15.63
CA HIS A 277 -18.93 11.91 16.42
C HIS A 277 -19.00 10.67 15.53
N GLN A 278 -19.87 10.68 14.51
CA GLN A 278 -20.02 9.54 13.60
C GLN A 278 -18.77 9.31 12.77
N VAL A 279 -18.26 10.35 12.10
CA VAL A 279 -17.06 10.25 11.28
C VAL A 279 -15.86 9.91 12.13
N GLN A 280 -15.71 10.49 13.33
CA GLN A 280 -14.59 10.16 14.20
C GLN A 280 -14.62 8.71 14.67
N SER A 281 -15.75 8.20 15.15
CA SER A 281 -15.82 6.82 15.63
C SER A 281 -15.56 5.85 14.47
N GLU A 282 -16.24 6.04 13.33
CA GLU A 282 -16.11 5.15 12.18
C GLU A 282 -14.73 5.23 11.54
N VAL A 283 -14.17 6.43 11.32
CA VAL A 283 -12.82 6.61 10.77
C VAL A 283 -11.78 6.06 11.73
N LYS A 284 -11.87 6.36 13.03
CA LYS A 284 -10.90 5.90 14.02
C LYS A 284 -10.92 4.39 14.13
N GLU A 285 -12.10 3.77 14.24
CA GLU A 285 -12.25 2.32 14.29
C GLU A 285 -11.72 1.67 13.02
N ALA A 286 -12.05 2.20 11.84
CA ALA A 286 -11.55 1.69 10.56
C ALA A 286 -10.03 1.79 10.44
N LEU A 287 -9.47 2.95 10.78
CA LEU A 287 -8.03 3.18 10.74
C LEU A 287 -7.31 2.30 11.75
N VAL A 288 -7.80 2.21 12.99
CA VAL A 288 -7.21 1.36 14.02
C VAL A 288 -7.29 -0.10 13.60
N GLU A 289 -8.44 -0.58 13.12
CA GLU A 289 -8.60 -1.94 12.62
C GLU A 289 -7.62 -2.21 11.48
N GLN A 290 -7.54 -1.35 10.46
CA GLN A 290 -6.66 -1.60 9.31
C GLN A 290 -5.18 -1.43 9.63
N LEU A 291 -4.79 -0.43 10.42
CA LEU A 291 -3.41 -0.22 10.84
C LEU A 291 -2.94 -1.29 11.84
N THR A 292 -3.85 -1.92 12.58
CA THR A 292 -3.49 -3.05 13.45
C THR A 292 -3.56 -4.39 12.73
N THR A 293 -4.43 -4.57 11.74
CA THR A 293 -4.65 -5.90 11.12
C THR A 293 -4.05 -6.05 9.72
N GLN A 294 -3.89 -4.98 8.93
CA GLN A 294 -3.64 -5.06 7.48
C GLN A 294 -2.41 -4.30 6.94
N VAL A 295 -1.56 -3.72 7.80
CA VAL A 295 -0.37 -2.93 7.36
C VAL A 295 0.46 -3.63 6.27
N LEU A 296 0.73 -4.92 6.47
CA LEU A 296 1.34 -5.78 5.47
C LEU A 296 0.65 -7.13 5.56
N SER A 297 -0.15 -7.45 4.54
CA SER A 297 -0.74 -8.79 4.47
C SER A 297 0.36 -9.84 4.28
N TYR A 298 0.11 -11.06 4.75
CA TYR A 298 0.97 -12.21 4.52
C TYR A 298 1.37 -12.34 3.04
N TRP A 299 0.41 -12.10 2.14
CA TRP A 299 0.64 -12.15 0.70
C TRP A 299 1.67 -11.12 0.21
N HIS A 300 1.69 -9.90 0.76
CA HIS A 300 2.73 -8.93 0.43
C HIS A 300 4.11 -9.39 0.89
N MET A 301 4.21 -10.02 2.06
CA MET A 301 5.48 -10.59 2.53
C MET A 301 5.96 -11.72 1.62
N VAL A 302 5.05 -12.59 1.17
CA VAL A 302 5.36 -13.62 0.17
C VAL A 302 5.92 -12.98 -1.10
N GLN A 303 5.31 -11.91 -1.61
CA GLN A 303 5.79 -11.22 -2.82
C GLN A 303 7.17 -10.60 -2.64
N VAL A 304 7.44 -9.96 -1.49
CA VAL A 304 8.74 -9.35 -1.19
C VAL A 304 9.82 -10.42 -1.01
N ALA A 305 9.47 -11.59 -0.48
CA ALA A 305 10.40 -12.69 -0.24
C ALA A 305 10.69 -13.56 -1.47
N VAL A 306 10.08 -13.27 -2.64
CA VAL A 306 10.30 -14.06 -3.88
C VAL A 306 11.79 -14.22 -4.22
N PRO A 307 12.67 -13.20 -4.15
CA PRO A 307 14.08 -13.38 -4.46
C PRO A 307 14.81 -14.41 -3.59
N VAL A 308 14.34 -14.66 -2.36
CA VAL A 308 14.90 -15.69 -1.48
C VAL A 308 14.70 -17.08 -2.06
N PHE A 309 13.59 -17.31 -2.78
CA PHE A 309 13.33 -18.58 -3.45
C PHE A 309 14.32 -18.84 -4.59
N PHE A 310 14.83 -17.82 -5.26
CA PHE A 310 15.72 -18.01 -6.41
C PHE A 310 17.06 -18.61 -6.01
N TYR A 311 17.57 -18.28 -4.83
CA TYR A 311 18.75 -18.95 -4.27
C TYR A 311 18.54 -20.46 -4.10
N TRP A 312 17.36 -20.87 -3.61
CA TRP A 312 17.04 -22.29 -3.50
C TRP A 312 16.83 -22.95 -4.86
N ALA A 313 16.29 -22.22 -5.83
CA ALA A 313 16.17 -22.70 -7.21
C ALA A 313 17.54 -22.93 -7.87
N ASP A 314 18.51 -22.04 -7.63
CA ASP A 314 19.91 -22.19 -8.04
C ASP A 314 20.51 -23.50 -7.48
N VAL A 315 20.45 -23.67 -6.15
CA VAL A 315 20.97 -24.87 -5.47
C VAL A 315 20.26 -26.15 -5.96
N PHE A 316 18.94 -26.11 -6.14
CA PHE A 316 18.17 -27.23 -6.70
C PHE A 316 18.66 -27.58 -8.12
N THR A 317 18.82 -26.58 -8.98
CA THR A 317 19.17 -26.75 -10.39
C THR A 317 20.56 -27.34 -10.57
N ALA A 318 21.56 -26.85 -9.82
CA ALA A 318 22.91 -27.40 -9.85
C ALA A 318 22.96 -28.87 -9.37
N ASN A 319 22.15 -29.23 -8.37
CA ASN A 319 22.05 -30.62 -7.92
C ASN A 319 21.29 -31.51 -8.91
N LEU A 320 20.26 -30.98 -9.58
CA LEU A 320 19.51 -31.68 -10.60
C LEU A 320 20.42 -32.04 -11.80
N GLU A 321 21.17 -31.07 -12.33
CA GLU A 321 22.15 -31.28 -13.39
C GLU A 321 23.17 -32.37 -13.01
N ARG A 322 23.79 -32.25 -11.83
CA ARG A 322 24.79 -33.23 -11.36
C ARG A 322 24.24 -34.66 -11.28
N LYS A 323 22.98 -34.84 -10.88
CA LYS A 323 22.36 -36.18 -10.80
C LYS A 323 21.91 -36.72 -12.15
N LEU A 324 21.48 -35.84 -13.05
CA LEU A 324 21.14 -36.23 -14.42
C LEU A 324 22.39 -36.66 -15.20
N THR A 325 23.48 -35.91 -15.07
CA THR A 325 24.78 -36.24 -15.69
C THR A 325 25.40 -37.54 -15.12
N SER A 326 25.18 -37.85 -13.84
CA SER A 326 25.62 -39.12 -13.24
C SER A 326 24.72 -40.32 -13.55
N GLY A 327 23.60 -40.12 -14.25
CA GLY A 327 22.62 -41.17 -14.56
C GLY A 327 21.74 -41.59 -13.37
N GLU A 328 21.78 -40.88 -12.25
CA GLU A 328 21.00 -41.17 -11.03
C GLU A 328 19.58 -40.58 -11.09
N VAL A 329 18.82 -40.91 -12.15
CA VAL A 329 17.49 -40.33 -12.42
C VAL A 329 16.49 -40.60 -11.28
N SER A 330 16.65 -41.69 -10.52
CA SER A 330 15.78 -42.03 -9.38
C SER A 330 15.94 -41.10 -8.17
N LYS A 331 16.95 -40.23 -8.14
CA LYS A 331 17.31 -39.41 -6.97
C LYS A 331 17.08 -37.91 -7.19
N ILE A 332 16.08 -37.48 -7.94
CA ILE A 332 15.79 -36.04 -8.14
C ILE A 332 15.67 -35.33 -6.77
N PRO A 333 16.36 -34.18 -6.55
CA PRO A 333 16.45 -33.54 -5.25
C PRO A 333 15.21 -32.68 -4.92
N TYR A 334 14.02 -33.28 -4.95
CA TYR A 334 12.74 -32.60 -4.65
C TYR A 334 12.71 -32.00 -3.24
N ASP A 335 13.48 -32.57 -2.33
CA ASP A 335 13.69 -32.10 -0.97
C ASP A 335 14.23 -30.66 -0.92
N LEU A 336 15.13 -30.28 -1.84
CA LEU A 336 15.68 -28.92 -1.92
C LEU A 336 14.64 -27.91 -2.43
N LEU A 337 13.81 -28.31 -3.39
CA LEU A 337 12.73 -27.47 -3.92
C LEU A 337 11.66 -27.23 -2.85
N LEU A 338 11.23 -28.30 -2.16
CA LEU A 338 10.27 -28.21 -1.06
C LEU A 338 10.80 -27.34 0.08
N LEU A 339 12.10 -27.44 0.36
CA LEU A 339 12.76 -26.60 1.34
C LEU A 339 12.70 -25.13 0.93
N GLY A 340 13.09 -24.79 -0.30
CA GLY A 340 12.99 -23.43 -0.82
C GLY A 340 11.57 -22.85 -0.76
N LEU A 341 10.56 -23.65 -1.10
CA LEU A 341 9.15 -23.27 -0.97
C LEU A 341 8.76 -23.03 0.49
N THR A 342 9.25 -23.85 1.42
CA THR A 342 8.99 -23.69 2.87
C THR A 342 9.59 -22.38 3.39
N TYR A 343 10.83 -22.05 3.00
CA TYR A 343 11.44 -20.78 3.37
C TYR A 343 10.69 -19.59 2.81
N TRP A 344 10.30 -19.65 1.53
CA TRP A 344 9.66 -18.54 0.84
C TRP A 344 8.20 -18.33 1.28
N LEU A 345 7.39 -19.38 1.29
CA LEU A 345 5.97 -19.28 1.60
C LEU A 345 5.72 -19.29 3.11
N ALA A 346 6.39 -20.13 3.90
CA ALA A 346 6.08 -20.23 5.33
C ALA A 346 7.01 -19.34 6.18
N MET A 347 8.32 -19.61 6.16
CA MET A 347 9.23 -19.09 7.18
C MET A 347 9.41 -17.57 7.10
N ASN A 348 9.77 -17.04 5.93
CA ASN A 348 10.06 -15.61 5.75
C ASN A 348 8.84 -14.73 6.09
N PRO A 349 7.64 -14.97 5.52
CA PRO A 349 6.45 -14.19 5.85
C PRO A 349 6.07 -14.28 7.33
N THR A 350 6.19 -15.47 7.93
CA THR A 350 5.87 -15.68 9.35
C THR A 350 6.80 -14.90 10.26
N VAL A 351 8.12 -15.04 10.07
CA VAL A 351 9.12 -14.31 10.84
C VAL A 351 8.91 -12.80 10.68
N ALA A 352 8.69 -12.32 9.45
CA ALA A 352 8.43 -10.91 9.20
C ALA A 352 7.18 -10.39 9.93
N LEU A 353 6.07 -11.13 9.91
CA LEU A 353 4.83 -10.77 10.61
C LEU A 353 5.02 -10.79 12.14
N VAL A 354 5.68 -11.81 12.69
CA VAL A 354 5.97 -11.91 14.12
C VAL A 354 6.83 -10.73 14.57
N LEU A 355 7.89 -10.40 13.84
CA LEU A 355 8.76 -9.26 14.14
C LEU A 355 8.00 -7.94 14.05
N GLN A 356 7.13 -7.78 13.06
CA GLN A 356 6.28 -6.59 12.93
C GLN A 356 5.33 -6.46 14.13
N ARG A 357 4.74 -7.56 14.60
CA ARG A 357 3.85 -7.61 15.77
C ARG A 357 4.61 -7.32 17.06
N LEU A 358 5.77 -7.93 17.27
CA LEU A 358 6.63 -7.63 18.42
C LEU A 358 7.06 -6.16 18.41
N GLY A 359 7.44 -5.64 17.24
CA GLY A 359 7.72 -4.22 17.04
C GLY A 359 6.53 -3.32 17.42
N TYR A 360 5.31 -3.73 17.10
CA TYR A 360 4.10 -3.05 17.53
C TYR A 360 3.91 -3.08 19.05
N VAL A 361 3.96 -4.27 19.67
CA VAL A 361 3.76 -4.44 21.13
C VAL A 361 4.76 -3.60 21.91
N PHE A 362 6.03 -3.64 21.51
CA PHE A 362 7.05 -2.91 22.24
C PHE A 362 6.96 -1.39 22.05
N ARG A 363 6.62 -0.91 20.84
CA ARG A 363 6.45 0.53 20.57
C ARG A 363 5.28 1.14 21.36
N ARG A 364 4.26 0.34 21.70
CA ARG A 364 3.15 0.79 22.55
C ARG A 364 3.61 1.18 23.96
N GLN A 365 4.72 0.63 24.45
CA GLN A 365 5.11 0.76 25.85
C GLN A 365 6.07 1.93 26.16
N ARG A 366 6.67 2.61 25.16
CA ARG A 366 7.76 3.57 25.44
C ARG A 366 7.76 4.82 24.54
N SER A 367 8.26 5.92 25.11
CA SER A 367 8.20 7.27 24.52
C SER A 367 9.53 7.85 23.99
N TRP A 368 10.60 7.07 23.86
CA TRP A 368 11.94 7.60 23.55
C TRP A 368 12.42 7.18 22.15
N THR A 369 12.72 8.15 21.28
CA THR A 369 13.02 7.90 19.85
C THR A 369 14.31 7.12 19.61
N SER A 370 15.35 7.33 20.42
CA SER A 370 16.60 6.55 20.33
C SER A 370 16.37 5.08 20.67
N LEU A 371 15.52 4.82 21.66
CA LEU A 371 15.15 3.47 22.08
C LEU A 371 14.33 2.76 21.00
N ASP A 372 13.46 3.48 20.28
CA ASP A 372 12.72 2.94 19.13
C ASP A 372 13.64 2.46 18.01
N VAL A 373 14.71 3.21 17.70
CA VAL A 373 15.70 2.85 16.68
C VAL A 373 16.50 1.62 17.13
N LEU A 374 17.00 1.63 18.36
CA LEU A 374 17.74 0.51 18.92
C LEU A 374 16.89 -0.77 18.92
N GLN A 375 15.64 -0.67 19.36
CA GLN A 375 14.70 -1.78 19.37
C GLN A 375 14.36 -2.29 17.98
N SER A 376 14.12 -1.40 17.03
CA SER A 376 13.86 -1.79 15.63
C SER A 376 15.08 -2.49 15.04
N SER A 377 16.28 -2.01 15.36
CA SER A 377 17.54 -2.62 14.94
C SER A 377 17.72 -4.00 15.57
N LEU A 378 17.42 -4.15 16.87
CA LEU A 378 17.45 -5.44 17.56
C LEU A 378 16.44 -6.43 16.98
N LEU A 379 15.22 -5.99 16.66
CA LEU A 379 14.22 -6.85 16.02
C LEU A 379 14.66 -7.31 14.64
N VAL A 380 15.22 -6.40 13.83
CA VAL A 380 15.77 -6.75 12.52
C VAL A 380 16.96 -7.71 12.67
N ALA A 381 17.84 -7.47 13.64
CA ALA A 381 18.97 -8.36 13.92
C ALA A 381 18.50 -9.75 14.36
N CYS A 382 17.56 -9.85 15.30
CA CYS A 382 16.96 -11.11 15.71
C CYS A 382 16.28 -11.83 14.53
N GLY A 383 15.53 -11.11 13.71
CA GLY A 383 14.93 -11.65 12.49
C GLY A 383 15.96 -12.21 11.51
N THR A 384 17.03 -11.46 11.27
CA THR A 384 18.13 -11.88 10.42
C THR A 384 18.83 -13.10 10.99
N LEU A 385 19.08 -13.14 12.30
CA LEU A 385 19.67 -14.30 12.97
C LEU A 385 18.77 -15.54 12.86
N VAL A 386 17.45 -15.39 12.98
CA VAL A 386 16.51 -16.51 12.75
C VAL A 386 16.56 -16.96 11.30
N LEU A 387 16.50 -16.05 10.34
CA LEU A 387 16.47 -16.39 8.91
C LEU A 387 17.79 -17.00 8.41
N VAL A 388 18.93 -16.52 8.89
CA VAL A 388 20.26 -17.02 8.53
C VAL A 388 20.63 -18.25 9.35
N GLY A 389 20.36 -18.24 10.66
CA GLY A 389 20.72 -19.31 11.57
C GLY A 389 19.89 -20.57 11.38
N TYR A 390 18.62 -20.45 10.97
CA TYR A 390 17.74 -21.59 10.78
C TYR A 390 18.24 -22.58 9.71
N PRO A 391 18.72 -22.16 8.51
CA PRO A 391 19.41 -23.06 7.57
C PRO A 391 20.63 -23.77 8.15
N TYR A 392 21.45 -23.10 8.96
CA TYR A 392 22.60 -23.72 9.59
C TYR A 392 22.18 -24.78 10.62
N MET A 393 21.16 -24.47 11.43
CA MET A 393 20.58 -25.42 12.39
C MET A 393 20.01 -26.64 11.68
N GLU A 394 19.34 -26.44 10.54
CA GLU A 394 18.81 -27.52 9.72
C GLU A 394 19.92 -28.43 9.18
N ILE A 395 20.98 -27.84 8.62
CA ILE A 395 22.14 -28.59 8.12
C ILE A 395 22.80 -29.39 9.25
N ALA A 396 23.03 -28.76 10.40
CA ALA A 396 23.65 -29.41 11.55
C ALA A 396 22.79 -30.58 12.07
N PHE A 397 21.46 -30.42 12.07
CA PHE A 397 20.55 -31.46 12.51
C PHE A 397 20.41 -32.58 11.48
N ASP A 398 20.37 -32.29 10.17
CA ASP A 398 20.43 -33.32 9.11
C ASP A 398 21.70 -34.16 9.23
N GLN A 399 22.85 -33.51 9.47
CA GLN A 399 24.11 -34.21 9.73
C GLN A 399 24.02 -35.12 10.96
N SER A 400 23.45 -34.62 12.06
CA SER A 400 23.31 -35.39 13.31
C SER A 400 22.36 -36.58 13.17
N LEU A 401 21.29 -36.44 12.39
CA LEU A 401 20.30 -37.49 12.17
C LEU A 401 20.69 -38.48 11.07
N ARG A 402 21.72 -38.19 10.27
CA ARG A 402 22.13 -39.03 9.14
C ARG A 402 22.47 -40.46 9.55
N GLU A 403 23.01 -40.65 10.75
CA GLU A 403 23.36 -41.96 11.29
C GLU A 403 22.12 -42.79 11.68
N TRP A 404 21.04 -42.12 12.10
CA TRP A 404 19.86 -42.77 12.68
C TRP A 404 18.71 -42.95 11.69
N LEU A 405 18.60 -42.04 10.72
CA LEU A 405 17.51 -41.99 9.75
C LEU A 405 18.10 -41.94 8.33
N PRO A 406 18.14 -43.06 7.59
CA PRO A 406 18.75 -43.09 6.27
C PRO A 406 17.95 -42.29 5.24
N ASP A 407 16.62 -42.22 5.40
CA ASP A 407 15.74 -41.48 4.50
C ASP A 407 15.85 -39.96 4.74
N PRO A 408 16.33 -39.17 3.74
CA PRO A 408 16.42 -37.71 3.86
C PRO A 408 15.08 -37.03 4.12
N LEU A 409 13.97 -37.60 3.65
CA LEU A 409 12.65 -37.02 3.82
C LEU A 409 12.24 -37.07 5.30
N MET A 410 12.46 -38.22 5.95
CA MET A 410 12.24 -38.41 7.40
C MET A 410 13.11 -37.47 8.25
N ARG A 411 14.34 -37.17 7.83
CA ARG A 411 15.23 -36.24 8.54
C ARG A 411 14.74 -34.79 8.52
N ARG A 412 14.04 -34.38 7.46
CA ARG A 412 13.54 -33.00 7.30
C ARG A 412 12.11 -32.78 7.78
N THR A 413 11.31 -33.84 7.93
CA THR A 413 9.93 -33.75 8.46
C THR A 413 9.82 -32.96 9.79
N PRO A 414 10.71 -33.14 10.79
CA PRO A 414 10.64 -32.38 12.04
C PRO A 414 10.72 -30.86 11.83
N PHE A 415 11.53 -30.40 10.88
CA PHE A 415 11.65 -28.97 10.57
C PHE A 415 10.40 -28.41 9.92
N ALA A 416 9.82 -29.14 8.96
CA ALA A 416 8.54 -28.76 8.37
C ALA A 416 7.44 -28.64 9.44
N VAL A 417 7.41 -29.57 10.41
CA VAL A 417 6.47 -29.52 11.54
C VAL A 417 6.74 -28.31 12.45
N ILE A 418 8.00 -28.01 12.77
CA ILE A 418 8.36 -26.82 13.57
C ILE A 418 7.94 -25.54 12.84
N SER A 419 8.28 -25.39 11.55
CA SER A 419 7.90 -24.21 10.75
C SER A 419 6.38 -24.06 10.64
N PHE A 420 5.66 -25.16 10.45
CA PHE A 420 4.20 -25.16 10.42
C PHE A 420 3.61 -24.77 11.79
N THR A 421 4.19 -25.27 12.88
CA THR A 421 3.78 -24.91 14.25
C THR A 421 4.04 -23.44 14.53
N LEU A 422 5.19 -22.89 14.11
CA LEU A 422 5.49 -21.46 14.20
C LEU A 422 4.51 -20.62 13.37
N LEU A 423 4.11 -21.10 12.19
CA LEU A 423 3.10 -20.44 11.36
C LEU A 423 1.72 -20.45 12.02
N LEU A 424 1.31 -21.58 12.62
CA LEU A 424 0.07 -21.67 13.38
C LEU A 424 0.10 -20.77 14.63
N LEU A 425 1.21 -20.75 15.37
CA LEU A 425 1.39 -19.87 16.52
C LEU A 425 1.35 -18.40 16.10
N ALA A 426 2.00 -18.05 14.99
CA ALA A 426 1.94 -16.70 14.46
C ALA A 426 0.51 -16.33 14.06
N GLN A 427 -0.25 -17.24 13.45
CA GLN A 427 -1.66 -17.04 13.14
C GLN A 427 -2.54 -16.93 14.40
N TRP A 428 -2.27 -17.72 15.43
CA TRP A 428 -3.03 -17.74 16.67
C TRP A 428 -2.73 -16.54 17.57
N CYS A 429 -1.52 -16.01 17.50
CA CYS A 429 -1.15 -14.73 18.11
C CYS A 429 -1.72 -13.52 17.34
N LEU A 430 -2.33 -13.70 16.17
CA LEU A 430 -3.12 -12.64 15.56
C LEU A 430 -4.45 -12.57 16.32
N PRO A 431 -4.87 -11.37 16.80
CA PRO A 431 -6.19 -11.22 17.39
C PRO A 431 -7.24 -11.72 16.39
N HIS A 432 -8.00 -12.73 16.79
CA HIS A 432 -9.13 -13.21 15.99
C HIS A 432 -10.08 -12.03 15.77
N ARG A 433 -10.44 -11.78 14.51
CA ARG A 433 -11.64 -10.99 14.16
C ARG A 433 -12.81 -11.66 14.88
N GLN A 434 -13.31 -11.04 15.94
CA GLN A 434 -14.66 -11.31 16.43
C GLN A 434 -15.60 -10.28 15.83
#